data_AF-A0A1S1T5W6-F1
#
_entry.id   AF-A0A1S1T5W6-F1
#
_cell.length_a   1.000
_cell.length_b   1.000
_cell.length_c   1.000
_cell.angle_alpha   90.00
_cell.angle_beta   90.00
_cell.angle_gamma   90.00
#
_symmetry.space_group_name_H-M   'P 1'
#
loop_
_entity.id
_entity.type
_entity.pdbx_description
1 polymer ?
#
loop_
_entity_poly.entity_id
_entity_poly.type
_entity_poly.pdbx_seq_one_letter_code
_entity_poly.pdbx_strand_id
1 'polypeptide(L)'
;MSPADQATDGALAEARRRGFEPRDAPPRGVVYAAIGLIAGVVLSAALVAALLALLANLREPELATPVDAHQGTPPEPRLQVSPLADRIAIESAARAKLTGYAWVDREAHRVRIPIRRAMEHLSRQGWPRPENEGAPQP
;
A
#
# COMPACT_ATOMS: atom_id res chain seq x y z
N MET A 1 -78.06 12.11 -18.56
CA MET A 1 -76.69 12.12 -18.00
C MET A 1 -76.75 11.48 -16.63
N SER A 2 -76.21 10.27 -16.46
CA SER A 2 -76.38 9.47 -15.24
C SER A 2 -75.37 9.89 -14.16
N PRO A 3 -75.74 9.97 -12.87
CA PRO A 3 -74.80 10.29 -11.78
C PRO A 3 -73.64 9.29 -11.64
N ALA A 4 -73.76 8.09 -12.22
CA ALA A 4 -72.69 7.08 -12.25
C ALA A 4 -71.52 7.43 -13.19
N ASP A 5 -71.78 8.17 -14.26
CA ASP A 5 -70.75 8.53 -15.25
C ASP A 5 -69.80 9.60 -14.68
N GLN A 6 -70.34 10.54 -13.89
CA GLN A 6 -69.55 11.63 -13.27
C GLN A 6 -68.56 11.13 -12.21
N ALA A 7 -68.92 10.08 -11.47
CA ALA A 7 -68.04 9.48 -10.46
C ALA A 7 -66.84 8.75 -11.10
N THR A 8 -67.07 8.12 -12.25
CA THR A 8 -66.04 7.40 -13.01
C THR A 8 -65.07 8.37 -13.69
N ASP A 9 -65.59 9.46 -14.25
CA ASP A 9 -64.78 10.52 -14.87
C ASP A 9 -63.90 11.25 -13.86
N GLY A 10 -64.42 11.52 -12.65
CA GLY A 10 -63.65 12.13 -11.56
C GLY A 10 -62.48 11.25 -11.09
N ALA A 11 -62.71 9.94 -10.94
CA ALA A 11 -61.67 8.99 -10.54
C ALA A 11 -60.55 8.85 -11.57
N LEU A 12 -60.90 8.86 -12.87
CA LEU A 12 -59.93 8.80 -13.98
C LEU A 12 -59.10 10.09 -14.08
N ALA A 13 -59.70 11.26 -13.80
CA ALA A 13 -58.99 12.54 -13.78
C ALA A 13 -58.00 12.65 -12.60
N GLU A 14 -58.36 12.11 -11.43
CA GLU A 14 -57.52 12.03 -10.24
C GLU A 14 -56.30 11.11 -10.47
N ALA A 15 -56.52 9.94 -11.10
CA ALA A 15 -55.47 8.98 -11.44
C ALA A 15 -54.45 9.58 -12.43
N ARG A 16 -54.92 10.33 -13.44
CA ARG A 16 -54.07 11.02 -14.41
C ARG A 16 -53.24 12.14 -13.79
N ARG A 17 -53.79 12.87 -12.80
CA ARG A 17 -53.05 13.90 -12.04
C ARG A 17 -51.96 13.32 -11.14
N ARG A 18 -52.12 12.06 -10.67
CA ARG A 18 -51.14 11.35 -9.83
C ARG A 18 -50.02 10.66 -10.62
N GLY A 19 -50.02 10.74 -11.95
CA GLY A 19 -48.93 10.23 -12.80
C GLY A 19 -48.92 8.70 -13.00
N PHE A 20 -50.01 8.01 -12.68
CA PHE A 20 -50.12 6.57 -12.93
C PHE A 20 -50.54 6.31 -14.38
N GLU A 21 -49.71 5.58 -15.13
CA GLU A 21 -50.03 5.09 -16.47
C GLU A 21 -51.00 3.90 -16.34
N PRO A 22 -52.25 3.97 -16.85
CA PRO A 22 -53.27 2.93 -16.70
C PRO A 22 -53.06 1.72 -17.63
N ARG A 23 -51.85 1.56 -18.18
CA ARG A 23 -51.52 0.55 -19.17
C ARG A 23 -50.43 -0.37 -18.61
N ASP A 24 -50.83 -1.57 -18.21
CA ASP A 24 -49.91 -2.57 -17.68
C ASP A 24 -48.88 -2.98 -18.74
N ALA A 25 -47.63 -3.17 -18.31
CA ALA A 25 -46.60 -3.73 -19.18
C ALA A 25 -47.03 -5.14 -19.64
N PRO A 26 -46.97 -5.46 -20.94
CA PRO A 26 -47.41 -6.76 -21.42
C PRO A 26 -46.52 -7.85 -20.82
N PRO A 27 -47.07 -8.83 -20.08
CA PRO A 27 -46.28 -9.79 -19.31
C PRO A 27 -45.34 -10.62 -20.17
N ARG A 28 -45.76 -10.92 -21.42
CA ARG A 28 -44.93 -11.62 -22.41
C ARG A 28 -43.68 -10.81 -22.78
N GLY A 29 -43.81 -9.49 -22.94
CA GLY A 29 -42.68 -8.61 -23.27
C GLY A 29 -41.65 -8.56 -22.15
N VAL A 30 -42.11 -8.50 -20.90
CA VAL A 30 -41.23 -8.54 -19.72
C VAL A 30 -40.50 -9.87 -19.62
N VAL A 31 -41.18 -10.99 -19.87
CA VAL A 31 -40.55 -12.32 -19.88
C VAL A 31 -39.49 -12.45 -20.98
N TYR A 32 -39.79 -12.01 -22.21
CA TYR A 32 -38.79 -12.03 -23.28
C TYR A 32 -37.61 -11.11 -22.99
N ALA A 33 -37.84 -9.93 -22.39
CA ALA A 33 -36.76 -9.04 -21.98
C ALA A 33 -35.87 -9.67 -20.90
N ALA A 34 -36.47 -10.33 -19.89
CA ALA A 34 -35.73 -11.03 -18.84
C ALA A 34 -34.91 -12.20 -19.39
N ILE A 35 -35.51 -13.02 -20.27
CA ILE A 35 -34.82 -14.13 -20.94
C ILE A 35 -33.67 -13.59 -21.80
N GLY A 36 -33.91 -12.53 -22.57
CA GLY A 36 -32.90 -11.89 -23.42
C GLY A 36 -31.73 -11.33 -22.60
N LEU A 37 -32.02 -10.70 -21.46
CA LEU A 37 -30.99 -10.20 -20.54
C LEU A 37 -30.13 -11.34 -19.98
N ILE A 38 -30.76 -12.41 -19.48
CA ILE A 38 -30.04 -13.58 -18.95
C ILE A 38 -29.20 -14.24 -20.05
N ALA A 39 -29.80 -14.46 -21.22
CA ALA A 39 -29.10 -15.03 -22.37
C ALA A 39 -27.92 -14.17 -22.81
N GLY A 40 -28.07 -12.85 -22.82
CA GLY A 40 -27.00 -11.90 -23.13
C GLY A 40 -25.85 -11.96 -22.13
N VAL A 41 -26.15 -12.02 -20.83
CA VAL A 41 -25.13 -12.15 -19.77
C VAL A 41 -24.39 -13.48 -19.90
N VAL A 42 -25.11 -14.59 -20.07
CA VAL A 42 -24.51 -15.93 -20.23
C VAL A 42 -23.66 -16.00 -21.50
N LEU A 43 -24.16 -15.47 -22.61
CA LEU A 43 -23.42 -15.42 -23.87
C LEU A 43 -22.15 -14.57 -23.73
N SER A 44 -22.23 -13.39 -23.11
CA SER A 44 -21.09 -12.53 -22.86
C SER A 44 -20.04 -13.22 -21.97
N ALA A 45 -20.47 -13.85 -20.88
CA ALA A 45 -19.58 -14.58 -19.99
C ALA A 45 -18.92 -15.77 -20.70
N ALA A 46 -19.68 -16.50 -21.51
CA ALA A 46 -19.15 -17.61 -22.32
C ALA A 46 -18.14 -17.12 -23.37
N LEU A 47 -18.39 -15.98 -24.02
CA LEU A 47 -17.47 -15.40 -25.00
C LEU A 47 -16.16 -14.96 -24.34
N VAL A 48 -16.25 -14.31 -23.17
CA VAL A 48 -15.07 -13.91 -22.38
C VAL A 48 -14.31 -15.15 -21.92
N ALA A 49 -14.99 -16.15 -21.38
CA ALA A 49 -14.36 -17.40 -20.94
C ALA A 49 -13.69 -18.14 -22.10
N ALA A 50 -14.33 -18.22 -23.26
CA ALA A 50 -13.77 -18.83 -24.47
C ALA A 50 -12.54 -18.06 -24.97
N LEU A 51 -12.59 -16.72 -24.98
CA LEU A 51 -11.45 -15.88 -25.33
C LEU A 51 -10.29 -16.09 -24.36
N LEU A 52 -10.56 -16.10 -23.05
CA LEU A 52 -9.54 -16.34 -22.03
C LEU A 52 -8.96 -17.74 -22.14
N ALA A 53 -9.78 -18.76 -22.41
CA ALA A 53 -9.32 -20.14 -22.61
C ALA A 53 -8.46 -20.25 -23.87
N LEU A 54 -8.86 -19.61 -24.98
CA LEU A 54 -8.07 -19.55 -26.20
C LEU A 54 -6.73 -18.87 -25.93
N LEU A 55 -6.73 -17.74 -25.24
CA LEU A 55 -5.51 -16.99 -24.92
C LEU A 55 -4.62 -17.76 -23.94
N ALA A 56 -5.20 -18.46 -22.97
CA ALA A 56 -4.47 -19.33 -22.04
C ALA A 56 -3.86 -20.54 -22.74
N ASN A 57 -4.49 -21.06 -23.80
CA ASN A 57 -3.96 -22.16 -24.60
C ASN A 57 -2.88 -21.71 -25.60
N LEU A 58 -2.87 -20.40 -25.94
CA LEU A 58 -1.83 -19.76 -26.76
C LEU A 58 -0.64 -19.26 -25.92
N ARG A 59 -0.86 -18.96 -24.64
CA ARG A 59 0.22 -18.78 -23.67
C ARG A 59 0.82 -20.16 -23.46
N GLU A 60 2.06 -20.37 -23.88
CA GLU A 60 2.85 -21.44 -23.26
C GLU A 60 2.80 -21.21 -21.74
N PRO A 61 2.65 -22.26 -20.92
CA PRO A 61 2.68 -22.10 -19.48
C PRO A 61 3.93 -21.29 -19.17
N GLU A 62 3.72 -20.12 -18.61
CA GLU A 62 4.78 -19.18 -18.28
C GLU A 62 5.67 -19.92 -17.27
N LEU A 63 6.68 -20.62 -17.77
CA LEU A 63 7.85 -20.99 -17.00
C LEU A 63 8.29 -19.67 -16.42
N ALA A 64 8.06 -19.51 -15.12
CA ALA A 64 8.30 -18.31 -14.33
C ALA A 64 9.26 -17.39 -15.07
N THR A 65 8.74 -16.29 -15.62
CA THR A 65 9.61 -15.29 -16.24
C THR A 65 10.72 -15.00 -15.23
N PRO A 66 11.96 -14.73 -15.67
CA PRO A 66 13.04 -14.45 -14.73
C PRO A 66 12.60 -13.46 -13.65
N VAL A 67 11.77 -12.47 -13.96
CA VAL A 67 11.16 -11.55 -13.01
C VAL A 67 10.40 -12.23 -11.85
N ASP A 68 9.58 -13.26 -12.09
CA ASP A 68 8.93 -14.06 -11.04
C ASP A 68 9.89 -15.01 -10.32
N ALA A 69 10.96 -15.43 -11.00
CA ALA A 69 12.06 -16.19 -10.41
C ALA A 69 13.04 -15.31 -9.60
N HIS A 70 12.95 -13.98 -9.70
CA HIS A 70 13.70 -13.08 -8.84
C HIS A 70 12.92 -12.85 -7.54
N GLN A 71 12.92 -13.89 -6.72
CA GLN A 71 12.89 -13.77 -5.25
C GLN A 71 14.16 -13.05 -4.71
N GLY A 72 14.95 -12.44 -5.60
CA GLY A 72 16.08 -11.60 -5.26
C GLY A 72 15.56 -10.33 -4.61
N THR A 73 15.99 -10.10 -3.37
CA THR A 73 15.72 -8.84 -2.70
C THR A 73 16.14 -7.69 -3.62
N PRO A 74 15.28 -6.65 -3.83
CA PRO A 74 15.58 -5.56 -4.75
C PRO A 74 17.00 -5.00 -4.50
N PRO A 75 17.73 -4.64 -5.56
CA PRO A 75 19.02 -3.99 -5.40
C PRO A 75 18.84 -2.71 -4.56
N GLU A 76 19.87 -2.36 -3.79
CA GLU A 76 19.83 -1.12 -3.00
C GLU A 76 19.70 0.11 -3.92
N PRO A 77 18.99 1.17 -3.49
CA PRO A 77 18.42 1.39 -2.15
C PRO A 77 17.03 0.79 -1.97
N ARG A 78 16.86 0.00 -0.91
CA ARG A 78 15.58 -0.60 -0.54
C ARG A 78 14.74 0.39 0.23
N LEU A 79 13.41 0.23 0.13
CA LEU A 79 12.49 0.99 0.97
C LEU A 79 12.69 0.59 2.44
N GLN A 80 13.00 1.55 3.29
CA GLN A 80 13.18 1.33 4.73
C GLN A 80 11.82 0.99 5.36
N VAL A 81 11.72 -0.20 5.96
CA VAL A 81 10.45 -0.77 6.44
C VAL A 81 9.91 -0.02 7.67
N SER A 82 10.77 0.47 8.55
CA SER A 82 10.38 1.22 9.75
C SER A 82 11.36 2.34 10.08
N PRO A 83 11.25 3.51 9.41
CA PRO A 83 12.17 4.62 9.61
C PRO A 83 12.24 5.11 11.07
N LEU A 84 11.12 5.06 11.79
CA LEU A 84 11.05 5.53 13.18
C LEU A 84 11.80 4.60 14.14
N ALA A 85 11.61 3.29 14.01
CA ALA A 85 12.29 2.32 14.88
C ALA A 85 13.80 2.36 14.67
N ASP A 86 14.23 2.44 13.40
CA ASP A 86 15.65 2.50 13.05
C ASP A 86 16.29 3.79 13.58
N ARG A 87 15.59 4.92 13.48
CA ARG A 87 16.05 6.19 14.07
C ARG A 87 16.29 6.06 15.57
N ILE A 88 15.33 5.50 16.32
CA ILE A 88 15.45 5.32 17.77
C ILE A 88 16.60 4.36 18.11
N ALA A 89 16.79 3.30 17.33
CA ALA A 89 17.90 2.37 17.51
C ALA A 89 19.27 3.06 17.31
N ILE A 90 19.40 3.87 16.26
CA ILE A 90 20.62 4.66 15.98
C ILE A 90 20.88 5.67 17.09
N GLU A 91 19.86 6.44 17.48
CA GLU A 91 19.96 7.46 18.53
C GLU A 91 20.34 6.83 19.88
N SER A 92 19.73 5.72 20.27
CA SER A 92 20.02 5.04 21.53
C SER A 92 21.45 4.46 21.55
N ALA A 93 21.90 3.84 20.46
CA ALA A 93 23.26 3.33 20.33
C ALA A 93 24.30 4.46 20.39
N ALA A 94 24.04 5.59 19.73
CA ALA A 94 24.90 6.77 19.79
C ALA A 94 24.94 7.35 21.20
N ARG A 95 23.78 7.48 21.86
CA ARG A 95 23.67 7.97 23.24
C ARG A 95 24.50 7.12 24.19
N ALA A 96 24.39 5.79 24.10
CA ALA A 96 25.12 4.86 24.95
C ALA A 96 26.64 5.01 24.81
N LYS A 97 27.15 5.21 23.57
CA LYS A 97 28.57 5.47 23.31
C LYS A 97 29.04 6.79 23.93
N LEU A 98 28.22 7.84 23.86
CA LEU A 98 28.57 9.19 24.34
C LEU A 98 28.52 9.33 25.86
N THR A 99 27.68 8.56 26.55
CA THR A 99 27.47 8.70 28.00
C THR A 99 28.13 7.62 28.84
N GLY A 100 28.59 6.54 28.22
CA GLY A 100 29.16 5.38 28.92
C GLY A 100 30.68 5.31 28.84
N TYR A 101 31.27 4.76 29.89
CA TYR A 101 32.66 4.30 29.90
C TYR A 101 32.77 2.97 29.16
N ALA A 102 33.85 2.79 28.42
CA ALA A 102 34.20 1.50 27.84
C ALA A 102 35.70 1.41 27.59
N TRP A 103 36.21 0.19 27.47
CA TRP A 103 37.55 -0.02 26.92
C TRP A 103 37.49 0.13 25.39
N VAL A 104 38.46 0.87 24.83
CA VAL A 104 38.69 0.91 23.38
C VAL A 104 39.73 -0.15 23.02
N ASP A 105 40.82 -0.18 23.79
CA ASP A 105 41.87 -1.17 23.71
C ASP A 105 42.40 -1.43 25.12
N ARG A 106 42.29 -2.67 25.60
CA ARG A 106 42.73 -3.03 26.96
C ARG A 106 44.24 -3.20 27.04
N GLU A 107 44.87 -3.70 25.99
CA GLU A 107 46.31 -3.97 25.95
C GLU A 107 47.08 -2.66 25.86
N ALA A 108 46.59 -1.72 25.05
CA ALA A 108 47.13 -0.36 24.97
C ALA A 108 46.63 0.58 26.08
N HIS A 109 45.93 0.06 27.11
CA HIS A 109 45.35 0.82 28.21
C HIS A 109 44.48 2.03 27.80
N ARG A 110 43.80 1.95 26.65
CA ARG A 110 42.99 3.02 26.09
C ARG A 110 41.52 2.88 26.47
N VAL A 111 40.98 3.87 27.17
CA VAL A 111 39.58 3.92 27.61
C VAL A 111 38.80 5.04 26.92
N ARG A 112 37.53 4.77 26.64
CA ARG A 112 36.52 5.77 26.28
C ARG A 112 35.91 6.32 27.56
N ILE A 113 35.90 7.65 27.69
CA ILE A 113 35.19 8.38 28.74
C ILE A 113 33.94 9.06 28.16
N PRO A 114 32.91 9.34 29.00
CA PRO A 114 31.75 10.11 28.57
C PRO A 114 32.14 11.47 28.01
N ILE A 115 31.53 11.89 26.91
CA ILE A 115 31.90 13.11 26.19
C ILE A 115 31.84 14.36 27.07
N ARG A 116 30.88 14.41 28.01
CA ARG A 116 30.79 15.52 28.97
C ARG A 116 32.05 15.64 29.83
N ARG A 117 32.61 14.51 30.28
CA ARG A 117 33.85 14.49 31.07
C ARG A 117 35.06 14.83 30.23
N ALA A 118 35.10 14.37 28.98
CA ALA A 118 36.15 14.74 28.03
C ALA A 118 36.19 16.26 27.81
N MET A 119 35.05 16.88 27.54
CA MET A 119 34.95 18.35 27.37
C MET A 119 35.36 19.10 28.64
N GLU A 120 34.95 18.63 29.82
CA GLU A 120 35.33 19.22 31.10
C GLU A 120 36.85 19.17 31.31
N HIS A 121 37.48 18.03 31.00
CA HIS A 121 38.93 17.86 31.09
C HIS A 121 39.67 18.77 30.10
N LEU A 122 39.22 18.78 28.85
CA LEU A 122 39.77 19.60 27.78
C LEU A 122 39.65 21.10 28.08
N SER A 123 38.53 21.55 28.65
CA SER A 123 38.33 22.95 29.03
C SER A 123 39.30 23.41 30.11
N ARG A 124 39.74 22.51 30.99
CA ARG A 124 40.68 22.81 32.07
C ARG A 124 42.14 22.76 31.62
N GLN A 125 42.48 21.82 30.74
CA GLN A 125 43.87 21.57 30.32
C GLN A 125 44.26 22.30 29.04
N GLY A 126 43.27 22.79 28.26
CA GLY A 126 43.49 23.28 26.91
C GLY A 126 43.67 22.12 25.92
N TRP A 127 43.82 22.46 24.63
CA TRP A 127 44.01 21.45 23.59
C TRP A 127 45.40 20.81 23.74
N PRO A 128 45.50 19.46 23.77
CA PRO A 128 46.81 18.81 23.80
C PRO A 128 47.57 19.17 22.52
N ARG A 129 48.82 19.62 22.68
CA ARG A 129 49.71 19.81 21.52
C ARG A 129 49.94 18.42 20.94
N PRO A 130 49.75 18.19 19.62
CA PRO A 130 50.05 16.89 19.04
C PRO A 130 51.51 16.57 19.39
N GLU A 131 51.71 15.50 20.15
CA GLU A 131 53.02 14.92 20.36
C GLU A 131 53.47 14.45 18.98
N ASN A 132 54.65 14.88 18.54
CA ASN A 132 55.20 14.55 17.23
C ASN A 132 55.12 13.03 16.99
N GLU A 133 54.11 12.58 16.23
CA GLU A 133 54.02 11.21 15.75
C GLU A 133 55.09 11.04 14.66
N GLY A 134 56.25 10.52 15.07
CA GLY A 134 57.23 9.85 14.20
C GLY A 134 58.18 10.74 13.40
N ALA A 135 59.24 11.25 14.03
CA ALA A 135 60.51 11.34 13.30
C ALA A 135 61.01 9.90 13.07
N PRO A 136 61.35 9.48 11.83
CA PRO A 136 62.00 8.20 11.61
C PRO A 136 63.32 8.19 12.38
N GLN A 137 63.49 7.23 13.29
CA GLN A 137 64.78 6.96 13.91
C GLN A 137 65.73 6.44 12.81
N PRO A 138 66.96 6.97 12.69
CA PRO A 138 67.95 6.45 11.74
C PRO A 138 68.43 5.05 12.11
#